data_AF-A0A942YGA3-F1
#
_entry.id   AF-A0A942YGA3-F1
#
_cell.length_a   1.000
_cell.length_b   1.000
_cell.length_c   1.000
_cell.angle_alpha   90.00
_cell.angle_beta   90.00
_cell.angle_gamma   90.00
#
_symmetry.space_group_name_H-M   'P 1'
#
loop_
_entity.id
_entity.type
_entity.pdbx_description
1 polymer ?
#
loop_
_entity_poly.entity_id
_entity_poly.type
_entity_poly.pdbx_seq_one_letter_code
_entity_poly.pdbx_strand_id
1 'polypeptide(L)'
;MLTDADIDFMRNTREEITKKRERLVTLTYADGTVDEYTGEIVDGRPIERTVSSVVTELSSSSSAGAERYMENGIQYEKGDIWLSVAIDFIWDIADKMTHVSHDGKDYTILAADKKGIGKRNRYEILGRLVS
;
A
#
# COMPACT_ATOMS: atom_id res chain seq x y z
N MET A 1 -10.12 -20.17 21.87
CA MET A 1 -10.65 -19.91 20.51
C MET A 1 -11.18 -18.49 20.54
N LEU A 2 -10.91 -17.67 19.52
CA LEU A 2 -11.45 -16.31 19.45
C LEU A 2 -12.90 -16.34 18.97
N THR A 3 -13.76 -15.50 19.54
CA THR A 3 -15.17 -15.34 19.14
C THR A 3 -15.30 -14.26 18.07
N ASP A 4 -16.46 -14.19 17.41
CA ASP A 4 -16.76 -13.12 16.45
C ASP A 4 -16.70 -11.73 17.10
N ALA A 5 -17.12 -11.63 18.37
CA ALA A 5 -17.01 -10.40 19.14
C ALA A 5 -15.55 -9.97 19.35
N ASP A 6 -14.64 -10.93 19.62
CA ASP A 6 -13.20 -10.65 19.75
C ASP A 6 -12.61 -10.19 18.40
N ILE A 7 -13.03 -10.82 17.30
CA ILE A 7 -12.62 -10.47 15.93
C ILE A 7 -13.02 -9.03 15.59
N ASP A 8 -14.27 -8.65 15.87
CA ASP A 8 -14.77 -7.31 15.60
C ASP A 8 -14.13 -6.26 16.50
N PHE A 9 -13.92 -6.59 17.78
CA PHE A 9 -13.19 -5.72 18.71
C PHE A 9 -11.79 -5.40 18.20
N MET A 10 -11.00 -6.42 17.82
CA MET A 10 -9.64 -6.22 17.30
C MET A 10 -9.61 -5.34 16.04
N ARG A 11 -10.57 -5.51 15.13
CA ARG A 11 -10.68 -4.66 13.94
C ARG A 11 -10.94 -3.20 14.33
N ASN A 12 -11.96 -2.95 15.15
CA ASN A 12 -12.38 -1.59 15.51
C ASN A 12 -11.26 -0.86 16.26
N THR A 13 -10.61 -1.52 17.23
CA THR A 13 -9.47 -0.94 17.95
C THR A 13 -8.33 -0.56 17.02
N ARG A 14 -8.06 -1.36 15.98
CA ARG A 14 -7.01 -1.03 15.00
C ARG A 14 -7.36 0.22 14.20
N GLU A 15 -8.59 0.33 13.73
CA GLU A 15 -9.09 1.50 13.01
C GLU A 15 -8.94 2.77 13.86
N GLU A 16 -9.29 2.69 15.15
CA GLU A 16 -9.10 3.80 16.09
C GLU A 16 -7.64 4.22 16.25
N ILE A 17 -6.72 3.24 16.37
CA ILE A 17 -5.28 3.49 16.52
C ILE A 17 -4.71 4.17 15.27
N THR A 18 -5.13 3.76 14.08
CA THR A 18 -4.55 4.31 12.84
C THR A 18 -5.13 5.65 12.42
N LYS A 19 -6.33 6.00 12.84
CA LYS A 19 -7.02 7.23 12.43
C LYS A 19 -6.20 8.52 12.62
N LYS A 20 -5.36 8.60 13.66
CA LYS A 20 -4.49 9.77 13.91
C LYS A 20 -3.15 9.72 13.16
N ARG A 21 -2.82 8.59 12.56
CA ARG A 21 -1.57 8.33 11.82
C ARG A 21 -1.75 8.39 10.32
N GLU A 22 -2.98 8.55 9.85
CA GLU A 22 -3.31 8.63 8.44
C GLU A 22 -2.80 9.93 7.80
N ARG A 23 -2.42 9.80 6.54
CA ARG A 23 -2.03 10.86 5.61
C ARG A 23 -2.74 10.60 4.29
N LEU A 24 -2.97 11.68 3.53
CA LEU A 24 -3.51 11.56 2.19
C LEU A 24 -2.41 11.09 1.23
N VAL A 25 -2.76 10.13 0.39
CA VAL A 25 -1.93 9.65 -0.72
C VAL A 25 -2.79 9.61 -1.97
N THR A 26 -2.19 9.95 -3.12
CA THR A 26 -2.88 9.89 -4.41
C THR A 26 -2.44 8.63 -5.14
N LEU A 27 -3.37 7.71 -5.35
CA LEU A 27 -3.15 6.47 -6.07
C LEU A 27 -3.48 6.68 -7.55
N THR A 28 -2.59 6.23 -8.42
CA THR A 28 -2.79 6.26 -9.87
C THR A 28 -3.00 4.84 -10.38
N TYR A 29 -4.10 4.65 -11.10
CA TYR A 29 -4.47 3.40 -11.77
C TYR A 29 -5.02 3.75 -13.16
N ALA A 30 -5.28 2.77 -14.00
CA ALA A 30 -6.04 3.01 -15.24
C ALA A 30 -7.15 1.98 -15.39
N ASP A 31 -8.26 2.43 -15.97
CA ASP A 31 -9.26 1.55 -16.55
C ASP A 31 -8.88 1.32 -18.00
N GLY A 32 -8.15 0.22 -18.21
CA GLY A 32 -7.46 -0.07 -19.46
C GLY A 32 -7.04 -1.52 -19.55
N THR A 33 -6.61 -1.95 -20.73
CA THR A 33 -6.04 -3.30 -20.90
C THR A 33 -4.60 -3.29 -20.39
N VAL A 34 -4.32 -4.09 -19.38
CA VAL A 34 -2.95 -4.31 -18.88
C VAL A 34 -2.29 -5.37 -19.76
N ASP A 35 -1.09 -5.09 -20.25
CA ASP A 35 -0.27 -6.07 -20.94
C ASP A 35 0.08 -7.22 -19.98
N GLU A 36 -0.28 -8.45 -20.35
CA GLU A 36 -0.11 -9.63 -19.50
C GLU A 36 1.36 -10.01 -19.26
N TYR A 37 2.29 -9.47 -20.05
CA TYR A 37 3.72 -9.78 -19.97
C TYR A 37 4.53 -8.67 -19.29
N THR A 38 4.16 -7.40 -19.48
CA THR A 38 4.89 -6.24 -18.90
C THR A 38 4.20 -5.61 -17.70
N GLY A 39 2.88 -5.83 -17.53
CA GLY A 39 2.08 -5.14 -16.51
C GLY A 39 1.81 -3.66 -16.86
N GLU A 40 2.17 -3.21 -18.06
CA GLU A 40 1.95 -1.84 -18.51
C GLU A 40 0.53 -1.65 -19.07
N ILE A 41 0.00 -0.44 -18.94
CA ILE A 41 -1.32 -0.09 -19.49
C ILE A 41 -1.17 0.21 -20.99
N VAL A 42 -1.78 -0.62 -21.83
CA VAL A 42 -1.69 -0.51 -23.30
C VAL A 42 -2.66 0.52 -23.86
N ASP A 43 -3.83 0.64 -23.23
CA ASP A 43 -4.87 1.61 -23.61
C ASP A 43 -5.64 2.01 -22.34
N GLY A 44 -5.67 3.31 -22.00
CA GLY A 44 -6.30 3.81 -20.80
C GLY A 44 -5.76 5.18 -20.38
N ARG A 45 -6.63 6.04 -19.82
CA ARG A 45 -6.19 7.29 -19.20
C ARG A 45 -5.83 7.02 -17.74
N PRO A 46 -4.74 7.59 -17.22
CA PRO A 46 -4.45 7.51 -15.79
C PRO A 46 -5.59 8.19 -15.02
N ILE A 47 -6.10 7.47 -14.03
CA ILE A 47 -7.12 7.92 -13.09
C ILE A 47 -6.45 8.04 -11.72
N GLU A 48 -6.68 9.17 -11.08
CA GLU A 48 -6.17 9.44 -9.74
C GLU A 48 -7.29 9.29 -8.71
N ARG A 49 -6.94 8.69 -7.56
CA ARG A 49 -7.82 8.59 -6.40
C ARG A 49 -7.04 8.90 -5.14
N THR A 50 -7.43 9.97 -4.46
CA THR A 50 -6.86 10.31 -3.15
C THR A 50 -7.55 9.50 -2.05
N VAL A 51 -6.77 8.82 -1.22
CA VAL A 51 -7.24 8.02 -0.08
C VAL A 51 -6.43 8.31 1.18
N SER A 52 -7.02 8.04 2.33
CA SER A 52 -6.28 8.03 3.60
C SER A 52 -5.49 6.73 3.76
N SER A 53 -4.22 6.86 4.12
CA SER A 53 -3.31 5.74 4.34
C SER A 53 -2.39 6.01 5.53
N VAL A 54 -1.99 4.98 6.26
CA VAL A 54 -0.82 5.10 7.15
C VAL A 54 0.42 4.89 6.29
N VAL A 55 1.27 5.92 6.23
CA VAL A 55 2.52 5.90 5.46
C VAL A 55 3.69 5.66 6.40
N THR A 56 4.57 4.74 6.02
CA THR A 56 5.85 4.49 6.70
C THR A 56 6.96 4.62 5.68
N GLU A 57 7.81 5.63 5.82
CA GLU A 57 9.04 5.74 5.02
C GLU A 57 10.07 4.71 5.51
N LEU A 58 10.61 3.93 4.58
CA LEU A 58 11.68 2.97 4.86
C LEU A 58 13.01 3.73 4.90
N SER A 59 13.48 3.97 6.13
CA SER A 59 14.80 4.53 6.39
C SER A 59 15.85 3.41 6.46
N SER A 60 17.10 3.76 6.16
CA SER A 60 18.28 2.90 6.31
C SER A 60 18.54 2.43 7.76
N SER A 61 17.76 2.89 8.74
CA SER A 61 17.87 2.51 10.16
C SER A 61 16.72 1.61 10.66
N SER A 62 15.72 1.33 9.81
CA SER A 62 14.52 0.55 10.20
C SER A 62 14.77 -0.96 10.30
N SER A 63 15.93 -1.44 9.84
CA SER A 63 16.52 -2.73 10.22
C SER A 63 18.04 -2.59 10.17
N ALA A 64 18.73 -3.29 11.08
CA ALA A 64 20.16 -3.15 11.32
C ALA A 64 21.04 -3.05 10.04
N GLY A 65 21.47 -1.83 9.70
CA GLY A 65 22.74 -1.56 9.01
C GLY A 65 22.96 -2.15 7.61
N ALA A 66 21.92 -2.49 6.86
CA ALA A 66 22.07 -2.93 5.47
C ALA A 66 21.25 -2.04 4.54
N GLU A 67 21.92 -1.39 3.58
CA GLU A 67 21.30 -0.59 2.50
C GLU A 67 20.36 -1.41 1.58
N ARG A 68 20.25 -2.72 1.82
CA ARG A 68 19.43 -3.68 1.07
C ARG A 68 18.89 -4.73 2.03
N TYR A 69 17.56 -4.75 2.20
CA TYR A 69 16.88 -5.80 2.95
C TYR A 69 16.01 -6.59 1.96
N MET A 70 16.10 -7.93 2.00
CA MET A 70 15.22 -8.83 1.25
C MET A 70 14.19 -9.41 2.20
N GLU A 71 12.91 -9.14 1.94
CA GLU A 71 11.79 -9.82 2.57
C GLU A 71 10.88 -10.35 1.46
N ASN A 72 10.54 -11.64 1.51
CA ASN A 72 9.73 -12.33 0.48
C ASN A 72 10.26 -12.23 -0.97
N GLY A 73 11.57 -12.05 -1.17
CA GLY A 73 12.19 -11.98 -2.50
C GLY A 73 12.07 -10.61 -3.19
N ILE A 74 11.49 -9.61 -2.52
CA ILE A 74 11.46 -8.23 -3.00
C ILE A 74 12.59 -7.46 -2.32
N GLN A 75 13.41 -6.78 -3.11
CA GLN A 75 14.44 -5.87 -2.60
C GLN A 75 13.80 -4.50 -2.33
N TYR A 76 14.02 -3.93 -1.16
CA TYR A 76 13.54 -2.59 -0.79
C TYR A 76 14.73 -1.64 -0.68
N GLU A 77 14.56 -0.38 -1.09
CA GLU A 77 15.61 0.65 -1.09
C GLU A 77 15.30 1.81 -0.14
N LYS A 78 16.33 2.58 0.22
CA LYS A 78 16.17 3.76 1.07
C LYS A 78 15.27 4.78 0.38
N GLY A 79 14.22 5.20 1.09
CA GLY A 79 13.25 6.15 0.57
C GLY A 79 12.00 5.48 0.01
N ASP A 80 11.96 4.16 -0.11
CA ASP A 80 10.73 3.41 -0.39
C ASP A 80 9.70 3.61 0.74
N ILE A 81 8.43 3.32 0.45
CA ILE A 81 7.33 3.50 1.41
C ILE A 81 6.49 2.24 1.56
N TRP A 82 5.97 2.05 2.77
CA TRP A 82 4.85 1.16 3.04
C TRP A 82 3.58 1.96 3.30
N LEU A 83 2.52 1.55 2.63
CA LEU A 83 1.19 2.15 2.74
C LEU A 83 0.22 1.11 3.27
N SER A 84 -0.41 1.41 4.40
CA SER A 84 -1.50 0.61 4.93
C SER A 84 -2.82 1.32 4.63
N VAL A 85 -3.52 0.87 3.58
CA VAL A 85 -4.79 1.44 3.13
C VAL A 85 -5.95 0.52 3.52
N ALA A 86 -7.01 1.07 4.10
CA ALA A 86 -8.22 0.30 4.42
C ALA A 86 -8.82 -0.32 3.14
N ILE A 87 -9.27 -1.56 3.23
CA ILE A 87 -9.77 -2.32 2.07
C ILE A 87 -10.95 -1.60 1.39
N ASP A 88 -11.80 -0.95 2.19
CA ASP A 88 -12.99 -0.24 1.73
C ASP A 88 -12.68 0.94 0.78
N PHE A 89 -11.45 1.46 0.77
CA PHE A 89 -11.06 2.59 -0.08
C PHE A 89 -10.58 2.18 -1.48
N ILE A 90 -10.09 0.95 -1.63
CA ILE A 90 -9.33 0.54 -2.82
C ILE A 90 -9.60 -0.89 -3.30
N TRP A 91 -10.55 -1.62 -2.71
CA TRP A 91 -10.80 -3.02 -3.08
C TRP A 91 -11.10 -3.22 -4.57
N ASP A 92 -11.69 -2.22 -5.23
CA ASP A 92 -12.08 -2.20 -6.64
C ASP A 92 -10.92 -1.88 -7.59
N ILE A 93 -9.84 -1.30 -7.08
CA ILE A 93 -8.67 -0.88 -7.87
C ILE A 93 -7.36 -1.54 -7.46
N ALA A 94 -7.34 -2.34 -6.39
CA ALA A 94 -6.11 -2.82 -5.77
C ALA A 94 -5.16 -3.53 -6.75
N ASP A 95 -5.70 -4.30 -7.69
CA ASP A 95 -4.91 -5.04 -8.69
C ASP A 95 -4.55 -4.19 -9.94
N LYS A 96 -5.00 -2.93 -9.99
CA LYS A 96 -4.80 -1.99 -11.11
C LYS A 96 -3.88 -0.81 -10.77
N MET A 97 -3.53 -0.64 -9.49
CA MET A 97 -2.73 0.50 -9.05
C MET A 97 -1.29 0.33 -9.52
N THR A 98 -0.74 1.39 -10.11
CA THR A 98 0.62 1.37 -10.65
C THR A 98 1.54 2.35 -9.95
N HIS A 99 1.01 3.50 -9.52
CA HIS A 99 1.79 4.54 -8.88
C HIS A 99 1.07 5.13 -7.67
N VAL A 100 1.84 5.75 -6.80
CA VAL A 100 1.34 6.54 -5.68
C VAL A 100 2.16 7.80 -5.54
N SER A 101 1.49 8.93 -5.29
CA SER A 101 2.12 10.20 -4.96
C SER A 101 1.85 10.53 -3.49
N HIS A 102 2.91 10.90 -2.77
CA HIS A 102 2.85 11.28 -1.37
C HIS A 102 3.96 12.27 -1.02
N ASP A 103 3.62 13.36 -0.33
CA ASP A 103 4.56 14.41 0.11
C ASP A 103 5.46 14.96 -1.02
N GLY A 104 4.88 15.11 -2.22
CA GLY A 104 5.58 15.65 -3.40
C GLY A 104 6.60 14.69 -4.03
N LYS A 105 6.58 13.42 -3.62
CA LYS A 105 7.38 12.33 -4.20
C LYS A 105 6.45 11.33 -4.88
N ASP A 106 6.91 10.74 -5.97
CA ASP A 106 6.19 9.71 -6.70
C ASP A 106 6.86 8.35 -6.51
N TYR A 107 6.03 7.31 -6.43
CA TYR A 107 6.48 5.95 -6.18
C TYR A 107 5.78 4.99 -7.13
N THR A 108 6.53 4.01 -7.65
CA THR A 108 5.98 2.87 -8.38
C THR A 108 5.56 1.78 -7.41
N ILE A 109 4.35 1.25 -7.56
CA ILE A 109 3.85 0.16 -6.73
C ILE A 109 4.50 -1.14 -7.17
N LEU A 110 5.14 -1.83 -6.22
CA LEU A 110 5.81 -3.11 -6.45
C LEU A 110 4.97 -4.31 -5.99
N ALA A 111 4.16 -4.13 -4.95
CA ALA A 111 3.32 -5.17 -4.38
C ALA A 111 2.14 -4.57 -3.62
N ALA A 112 1.02 -5.28 -3.59
CA ALA A 112 -0.17 -4.94 -2.82
C ALA A 112 -0.77 -6.19 -2.18
N ASP A 113 -0.51 -6.41 -0.90
CA ASP A 113 -0.95 -7.61 -0.18
C ASP A 113 -2.13 -7.33 0.73
N LYS A 114 -3.21 -8.12 0.61
CA LYS A 114 -4.29 -8.09 1.60
C LYS A 114 -3.73 -8.50 2.95
N LYS A 115 -3.92 -7.70 4.01
CA LYS A 115 -3.64 -8.07 5.41
C LYS A 115 -4.85 -7.82 6.30
N GLY A 116 -4.79 -8.35 7.52
CA GLY A 116 -5.91 -8.33 8.46
C GLY A 116 -5.48 -8.48 9.91
N ILE A 117 -6.24 -7.88 10.82
CA ILE A 117 -6.27 -8.26 12.25
C ILE A 117 -7.74 -8.51 12.60
N GLY A 118 -8.04 -9.66 13.20
CA GLY A 118 -9.41 -10.20 13.26
C GLY A 118 -9.91 -10.72 11.90
N LYS A 119 -9.92 -9.88 10.85
CA LYS A 119 -10.26 -10.24 9.47
C LYS A 119 -9.46 -9.43 8.44
N ARG A 120 -9.49 -9.83 7.16
CA ARG A 120 -8.91 -9.03 6.07
C ARG A 120 -9.60 -7.66 6.05
N ASN A 121 -8.82 -6.60 6.22
CA ASN A 121 -9.35 -5.25 6.39
C ASN A 121 -8.48 -4.17 5.74
N ARG A 122 -7.35 -4.53 5.12
CA ARG A 122 -6.45 -3.57 4.49
C ARG A 122 -5.61 -4.20 3.39
N TYR A 123 -5.02 -3.36 2.56
CA TYR A 123 -3.85 -3.70 1.77
C TYR A 123 -2.61 -3.06 2.38
N GLU A 124 -1.52 -3.83 2.45
CA GLU A 124 -0.17 -3.28 2.61
C GLU A 124 0.43 -3.15 1.21
N ILE A 125 0.75 -1.92 0.82
CA ILE A 125 1.29 -1.61 -0.50
C ILE A 125 2.73 -1.16 -0.32
N LEU A 126 3.62 -1.74 -1.11
CA LEU A 126 5.00 -1.31 -1.23
C LEU A 126 5.13 -0.36 -2.42
N GLY A 127 5.59 0.87 -2.17
CA GLY A 127 5.98 1.82 -3.19
C GLY A 127 7.49 2.02 -3.24
N ARG A 128 8.09 1.95 -4.43
CA ARG A 128 9.48 2.32 -4.69
C ARG A 128 9.59 3.75 -5.17
N LEU A 129 10.49 4.54 -4.58
CA LEU A 129 10.68 5.93 -4.97
C LEU A 129 11.13 6.02 -6.43
N VAL A 130 10.48 6.89 -7.20
CA VAL A 130 10.89 7.25 -8.56
C VAL A 130 11.86 8.44 -8.45
N SER A 131 13.13 8.22 -8.82
CA SER A 131 14.20 9.24 -8.81
C SER A 131 14.17 10.14 -10.03
#